data_AF-A0AA96ISR7-F1
#
_entry.id   AF-A0AA96ISR7-F1
#
_cell.length_a   1.000
_cell.length_b   1.000
_cell.length_c   1.000
_cell.angle_alpha   90.00
_cell.angle_beta   90.00
_cell.angle_gamma   90.00
#
_symmetry.space_group_name_H-M   'P 1'
#
loop_
_entity.id
_entity.type
_entity.pdbx_description
1 polymer ?
#
loop_
_entity_poly.entity_id
_entity_poly.type
_entity_poly.pdbx_seq_one_letter_code
_entity_poly.pdbx_strand_id
1 'polypeptide(L)'
;MKKFALFLSLAAALTTQGAFAQSQACSSEALMAANQNVYDQLEAYAANQMQQGKTAEELTADMEAITSAGGVQDVLSRHQDELELMEPGSGHEPSQALCDDMYAMIDDMQAELDARQ
;
A
#
# COMPACT_ATOMS: atom_id res chain seq x y z
N MET A 1 9.87 -44.06 -48.52
CA MET A 1 10.28 -42.65 -48.38
C MET A 1 9.07 -41.74 -48.61
N LYS A 2 8.53 -41.13 -47.56
CA LYS A 2 7.63 -39.96 -47.65
C LYS A 2 7.29 -39.44 -46.23
N LYS A 3 7.76 -38.21 -45.98
CA LYS A 3 7.10 -37.07 -45.33
C LYS A 3 6.95 -37.07 -43.80
N PHE A 4 7.82 -36.25 -43.21
CA PHE A 4 7.64 -35.50 -41.96
C PHE A 4 6.22 -34.97 -41.77
N ALA A 5 5.69 -35.10 -40.56
CA ALA A 5 4.74 -34.17 -39.95
C ALA A 5 4.73 -34.40 -38.42
N LEU A 6 5.70 -33.81 -37.73
CA LEU A 6 5.64 -33.61 -36.28
C LEU A 6 4.76 -32.37 -36.05
N PHE A 7 3.50 -32.60 -35.69
CA PHE A 7 2.61 -31.54 -35.19
C PHE A 7 3.08 -31.13 -33.79
N LEU A 8 3.96 -30.13 -33.73
CA LEU A 8 4.28 -29.38 -32.52
C LEU A 8 3.13 -28.37 -32.29
N SER A 9 2.07 -28.81 -31.63
CA SER A 9 1.10 -27.89 -31.02
C SER A 9 1.51 -27.63 -29.57
N LEU A 10 2.62 -26.92 -29.41
CA LEU A 10 2.97 -26.26 -28.16
C LEU A 10 2.19 -24.93 -28.11
N ALA A 11 0.87 -25.04 -27.95
CA ALA A 11 0.05 -23.89 -27.62
C ALA A 11 0.37 -23.54 -26.17
N ALA A 12 1.22 -22.53 -26.03
CA ALA A 12 1.48 -21.83 -24.80
C ALA A 12 0.13 -21.34 -24.22
N ALA A 13 -0.45 -22.14 -23.33
CA ALA A 13 -1.37 -21.64 -22.33
C ALA A 13 -0.53 -20.97 -21.23
N LEU A 14 0.21 -19.92 -21.61
CA LEU A 14 0.52 -18.83 -20.71
C LEU A 14 -0.81 -18.10 -20.55
N THR A 15 -1.70 -18.65 -19.72
CA THR A 15 -2.77 -17.84 -19.14
C THR A 15 -2.04 -16.81 -18.31
N THR A 16 -1.83 -15.65 -18.93
CA THR A 16 -1.54 -14.38 -18.30
C THR A 16 -2.51 -14.25 -17.14
N GLN A 17 -2.05 -14.63 -15.95
CA GLN A 17 -2.49 -14.01 -14.72
C GLN A 17 -1.95 -12.58 -14.77
N GLY A 18 -2.46 -11.78 -15.71
CA GLY A 18 -2.49 -10.35 -15.54
C GLY A 18 -3.48 -10.16 -14.41
N ALA A 19 -2.97 -10.19 -13.18
CA ALA A 19 -3.65 -9.54 -12.08
C ALA A 19 -3.97 -8.14 -12.63
N PHE A 20 -5.25 -7.89 -12.87
CA PHE A 20 -5.73 -6.54 -13.05
C PHE A 20 -5.49 -5.89 -11.68
N ALA A 21 -4.28 -5.36 -11.46
CA ALA A 21 -4.10 -4.29 -10.49
C ALA A 21 -5.07 -3.22 -10.96
N GLN A 22 -6.21 -3.07 -10.27
CA GLN A 22 -7.04 -1.90 -10.47
C GLN A 22 -6.11 -0.72 -10.24
N SER A 23 -5.76 0.01 -11.29
CA SER A 23 -4.86 1.15 -11.13
C SER A 23 -5.56 2.11 -10.18
N GLN A 24 -5.09 2.19 -8.94
CA GLN A 24 -5.61 3.14 -7.97
C GLN A 24 -5.41 4.54 -8.56
N ALA A 25 -6.35 5.44 -8.30
CA ALA A 25 -6.23 6.79 -8.80
C ALA A 25 -4.97 7.43 -8.18
N CYS A 26 -4.07 7.91 -9.05
CA CYS A 26 -2.90 8.65 -8.63
C CYS A 26 -3.22 10.14 -8.69
N SER A 27 -3.81 10.62 -7.60
CA SER A 27 -4.07 12.04 -7.36
C SER A 27 -3.87 12.38 -5.89
N SER A 28 -3.59 13.64 -5.61
CA SER A 28 -3.46 14.14 -4.22
C SER A 28 -4.71 13.82 -3.40
N GLU A 29 -5.91 14.01 -3.98
CA GLU A 29 -7.19 13.71 -3.34
C GLU A 29 -7.35 12.20 -3.03
N ALA A 30 -6.96 11.32 -3.95
CA ALA A 30 -7.05 9.88 -3.77
C ALA A 30 -6.08 9.38 -2.69
N LEU A 31 -4.83 9.86 -2.71
CA LEU A 31 -3.84 9.53 -1.67
C LEU A 31 -4.26 10.07 -0.29
N MET A 32 -4.80 11.29 -0.22
CA MET A 32 -5.34 11.84 1.02
C MET A 32 -6.49 10.98 1.56
N ALA A 33 -7.43 10.56 0.71
CA ALA A 33 -8.53 9.69 1.12
C ALA A 33 -8.04 8.31 1.60
N ALA A 34 -7.04 7.74 0.91
CA ALA A 34 -6.46 6.46 1.28
C ALA A 34 -5.71 6.54 2.62
N ASN A 35 -4.91 7.59 2.82
CA ASN A 35 -4.25 7.86 4.10
C ASN A 35 -5.25 8.05 5.24
N GLN A 36 -6.31 8.85 5.01
CA GLN A 36 -7.34 9.07 6.03
C GLN A 36 -8.00 7.76 6.45
N ASN A 37 -8.29 6.86 5.52
CA ASN A 37 -8.85 5.55 5.83
C ASN A 37 -7.93 4.72 6.75
N VAL A 38 -6.61 4.72 6.50
CA VAL A 38 -5.66 4.03 7.38
C VAL A 38 -5.62 4.68 8.77
N TYR A 39 -5.65 6.01 8.85
CA TYR A 39 -5.72 6.71 10.14
C TYR A 39 -6.97 6.36 10.92
N ASP A 40 -8.14 6.34 10.27
CA ASP A 40 -9.40 5.95 10.92
C ASP A 40 -9.34 4.51 11.46
N GLN A 41 -8.69 3.59 10.73
CA GLN A 41 -8.47 2.22 11.18
C GLN A 41 -7.50 2.12 12.36
N LEU A 42 -6.41 2.89 12.36
CA LEU A 42 -5.47 2.98 13.50
C LEU A 42 -6.17 3.53 14.75
N GLU A 43 -6.99 4.57 14.61
CA GLU A 43 -7.78 5.11 15.71
C GLU A 43 -8.77 4.09 16.26
N ALA A 44 -9.48 3.37 15.37
CA ALA A 44 -10.40 2.32 15.77
C ALA A 44 -9.68 1.16 16.49
N TYR A 45 -8.51 0.74 15.98
CA TYR A 45 -7.65 -0.25 16.63
C TYR A 45 -7.23 0.21 18.03
N ALA A 46 -6.71 1.43 18.15
CA ALA A 46 -6.26 1.98 19.43
C ALA A 46 -7.41 2.05 20.44
N ALA A 47 -8.57 2.55 20.02
CA ALA A 47 -9.76 2.63 20.87
C ALA A 47 -10.22 1.23 21.33
N ASN A 48 -10.20 0.24 20.44
CA ASN A 48 -10.57 -1.13 20.78
C ASN A 48 -9.60 -1.74 21.78
N GLN A 49 -8.29 -1.62 21.53
CA GLN A 49 -7.26 -2.17 22.38
C GLN A 49 -7.20 -1.52 23.77
N MET A 50 -7.49 -0.22 23.88
CA MET A 50 -7.69 0.44 25.18
C MET A 50 -8.85 -0.17 25.96
N GLN A 51 -9.97 -0.51 25.30
CA GLN A 51 -11.10 -1.19 25.94
C GLN A 51 -10.74 -2.62 26.38
N GLN A 52 -9.85 -3.29 25.64
CA GLN A 52 -9.30 -4.60 26.02
C GLN A 52 -8.25 -4.52 27.14
N GLY A 53 -7.89 -3.32 27.58
CA GLY A 53 -7.00 -3.11 28.72
C GLY A 53 -5.52 -2.97 28.36
N LYS A 54 -5.16 -2.79 27.08
CA LYS A 54 -3.79 -2.41 26.72
C LYS A 54 -3.43 -1.06 27.33
N THR A 55 -2.21 -0.97 27.83
CA THR A 55 -1.61 0.27 28.32
C THR A 55 -1.24 1.19 27.15
N ALA A 56 -1.05 2.48 27.46
CA ALA A 56 -0.57 3.45 26.47
C ALA A 56 0.81 3.08 25.89
N GLU A 57 1.67 2.43 26.70
CA GLU A 57 3.00 1.98 26.27
C GLU A 57 2.90 0.84 25.25
N GLU A 58 2.06 -0.16 25.51
CA GLU A 58 1.81 -1.27 24.57
C GLU A 58 1.17 -0.79 23.27
N LEU A 59 0.23 0.15 23.36
CA LEU A 59 -0.38 0.79 22.18
C LEU A 59 0.64 1.56 21.36
N THR A 60 1.53 2.30 22.01
CA THR A 60 2.60 3.04 21.32
C THR A 60 3.53 2.08 20.58
N ALA A 61 3.95 0.99 21.23
CA ALA A 61 4.78 -0.04 20.60
C ALA A 61 4.08 -0.71 19.41
N ASP A 62 2.78 -0.94 19.48
CA ASP A 62 2.02 -1.46 18.34
C ASP A 62 1.96 -0.46 17.18
N MET A 63 1.71 0.82 17.46
CA MET A 63 1.68 1.87 16.42
C MET A 63 3.04 2.02 15.74
N GLU A 64 4.13 1.97 16.51
CA GLU A 64 5.49 1.96 15.98
C GLU A 64 5.75 0.72 15.12
N ALA A 65 5.31 -0.46 15.55
CA ALA A 65 5.46 -1.69 14.77
C ALA A 65 4.69 -1.63 13.44
N ILE A 66 3.44 -1.17 13.46
CA ILE A 66 2.61 -1.04 12.24
C ILE A 66 3.22 -0.03 11.26
N THR A 67 3.61 1.14 11.74
CA THR A 67 4.20 2.19 10.89
C THR A 67 5.60 1.81 10.38
N SER A 68 6.40 1.10 11.18
CA SER A 68 7.69 0.57 10.76
C SER A 68 7.54 -0.52 9.70
N ALA A 69 6.57 -1.42 9.85
CA ALA A 69 6.30 -2.49 8.90
C ALA A 69 5.77 -1.95 7.57
N GLY A 70 4.93 -0.90 7.62
CA GLY A 70 4.51 -0.17 6.43
C GLY A 70 5.64 0.57 5.70
N GLY A 71 6.83 0.70 6.30
CA GLY A 71 7.94 1.41 5.66
C GLY A 71 7.70 2.92 5.52
N VAL A 72 6.90 3.53 6.40
CA VAL A 72 6.55 4.97 6.34
C VAL A 72 7.80 5.84 6.19
N GLN A 73 8.85 5.57 6.97
CA GLN A 73 10.09 6.34 6.91
C GLN A 73 10.84 6.16 5.58
N ASP A 74 10.75 4.98 4.97
CA ASP A 74 11.38 4.71 3.67
C ASP A 74 10.68 5.50 2.55
N VAL A 75 9.34 5.43 2.48
CA VAL A 75 8.55 6.19 1.51
C VAL A 75 8.79 7.70 1.64
N LEU A 76 8.75 8.23 2.87
CA LEU A 76 9.03 9.65 3.13
C LEU A 76 10.45 10.05 2.69
N SER A 77 11.44 9.18 2.89
CA SER A 77 12.82 9.47 2.49
C SER A 77 13.04 9.43 0.98
N ARG A 78 12.37 8.53 0.27
CA ARG A 78 12.50 8.37 -1.19
C ARG A 78 11.82 9.49 -1.97
N HIS A 79 10.75 10.06 -1.41
CA HIS A 79 9.91 11.06 -2.08
C HIS A 79 9.89 12.42 -1.37
N GLN A 80 10.84 12.71 -0.50
CA GLN A 80 10.87 13.95 0.29
C GLN A 80 10.68 15.20 -0.59
N ASP A 81 11.50 15.35 -1.64
CA ASP A 81 11.46 16.53 -2.52
C ASP A 81 10.10 16.69 -3.22
N GLU A 82 9.45 15.57 -3.55
CA GLU A 82 8.14 15.56 -4.19
C GLU A 82 7.04 15.94 -3.19
N LEU A 83 7.08 15.40 -1.98
CA LEU A 83 6.16 15.72 -0.89
C LEU A 83 6.25 17.19 -0.47
N GLU A 84 7.44 17.78 -0.51
CA GLU A 84 7.65 19.22 -0.25
C GLU A 84 6.97 20.11 -1.32
N LEU A 85 6.81 19.62 -2.55
CA LEU A 85 6.09 20.32 -3.60
C LEU A 85 4.56 20.18 -3.48
N MET A 86 4.09 19.18 -2.73
CA MET A 86 2.68 18.84 -2.55
C MET A 86 1.99 19.59 -1.40
N GLU A 87 2.49 20.76 -1.01
CA GLU A 87 1.81 21.59 0.01
C GLU A 87 0.34 21.85 -0.36
N PRO A 88 -0.58 21.95 0.62
CA PRO A 88 -1.99 22.22 0.36
C PRO A 88 -2.19 23.47 -0.52
N GLY A 89 -2.80 23.28 -1.68
CA GLY A 89 -3.06 24.36 -2.65
C GLY A 89 -1.94 24.61 -3.67
N SER A 90 -0.86 23.82 -3.66
CA SER A 90 0.23 23.87 -4.66
C SER A 90 -0.22 23.48 -6.08
N GLY A 91 -1.30 22.69 -6.20
CA GLY A 91 -1.75 22.09 -7.45
C GLY A 91 -0.77 21.05 -8.03
N HIS A 92 0.26 20.65 -7.26
CA HIS A 92 1.12 19.54 -7.63
C HIS A 92 0.38 18.22 -7.37
N GLU A 93 0.31 17.40 -8.40
CA GLU A 93 -0.16 16.02 -8.31
C GLU A 93 1.03 15.09 -8.04
N PRO A 94 0.81 13.98 -7.32
CA PRO A 94 1.83 12.98 -7.10
C PRO A 94 2.26 12.33 -8.42
N SER A 95 3.53 11.98 -8.47
CA SER A 95 4.10 11.08 -9.45
C SER A 95 3.55 9.67 -9.23
N GLN A 96 3.57 8.87 -10.30
CA GLN A 96 3.17 7.47 -10.19
C GLN A 96 4.06 6.69 -9.22
N ALA A 97 5.34 7.03 -9.13
CA ALA A 97 6.26 6.37 -8.20
C ALA A 97 5.86 6.64 -6.74
N LEU A 98 5.50 7.89 -6.42
CA LEU A 98 4.98 8.22 -5.09
C LEU A 98 3.66 7.50 -4.82
N CYS A 99 2.74 7.47 -5.77
CA CYS A 99 1.47 6.76 -5.63
C CYS A 99 1.68 5.27 -5.35
N ASP A 100 2.50 4.59 -6.17
CA ASP A 100 2.78 3.17 -6.03
C ASP A 100 3.37 2.86 -4.64
N ASP A 101 4.35 3.65 -4.19
CA ASP A 101 4.99 3.47 -2.90
C ASP A 101 4.06 3.77 -1.72
N MET A 102 3.21 4.81 -1.84
CA MET A 102 2.24 5.13 -0.80
C MET A 102 1.14 4.08 -0.68
N TYR A 103 0.65 3.54 -1.80
CA TYR A 103 -0.34 2.46 -1.75
C TYR A 103 0.27 1.17 -1.21
N ALA A 104 1.52 0.84 -1.57
CA ALA A 104 2.23 -0.30 -0.97
C ALA A 104 2.38 -0.13 0.55
N MET A 105 2.80 1.06 1.00
CA MET A 105 2.88 1.40 2.43
C MET A 105 1.52 1.23 3.14
N ILE A 106 0.44 1.74 2.53
CA ILE A 106 -0.92 1.62 3.06
C ILE A 106 -1.35 0.15 3.17
N ASP A 107 -1.10 -0.64 2.12
CA ASP A 107 -1.45 -2.07 2.09
C ASP A 107 -0.70 -2.85 3.19
N ASP A 108 0.60 -2.55 3.37
CA ASP A 108 1.42 -3.17 4.42
C ASP A 108 0.95 -2.77 5.84
N MET A 109 0.58 -1.50 6.04
CA MET A 109 0.01 -1.03 7.32
C MET A 109 -1.33 -1.70 7.62
N GLN A 110 -2.20 -1.85 6.60
CA GLN A 110 -3.48 -2.54 6.74
C GLN A 110 -3.30 -4.03 7.05
N ALA A 111 -2.36 -4.69 6.40
CA ALA A 111 -2.03 -6.09 6.69
C ALA A 111 -1.58 -6.29 8.14
N GLU A 112 -0.78 -5.37 8.68
CA GLU A 112 -0.36 -5.40 10.08
C GLU A 112 -1.50 -5.11 11.06
N LEU A 113 -2.41 -4.19 10.71
CA LEU A 113 -3.61 -3.93 11.49
C LEU A 113 -4.51 -5.17 11.57
N ASP A 114 -4.77 -5.80 10.42
CA ASP A 114 -5.61 -7.00 10.32
C ASP A 114 -5.00 -8.18 11.08
N ALA A 115 -3.67 -8.31 11.10
CA ALA A 115 -2.97 -9.35 11.85
C ALA A 115 -3.06 -9.18 13.39
N ARG A 116 -3.46 -7.99 13.87
CA ARG A 116 -3.49 -7.61 15.30
C ARG A 116 -4.90 -7.43 15.87
N GLN A 117 -5.93 -7.51 15.02
CA GLN A 117 -7.34 -7.52 15.41
C GLN A 117 -7.77 -8.89 15.94
#